data_AF-R7J3N1-F1
#
_entry.id   AF-R7J3N1-F1
#
_cell.length_a   1.000
_cell.length_b   1.000
_cell.length_c   1.000
_cell.angle_alpha   90.00
_cell.angle_beta   90.00
_cell.angle_gamma   90.00
#
_symmetry.space_group_name_H-M   'P 1'
#
loop_
_entity.id
_entity.type
_entity.pdbx_description
1 polymer ?
#
loop_
_entity_poly.entity_id
_entity_poly.type
_entity_poly.pdbx_seq_one_letter_code
_entity_poly.pdbx_strand_id
1 'polypeptide(L)'
;MDQISSIENTDNPYEDPELIDALNLAISHLPEKCAMIIRFFYYDNMSMDTIATLLGYNAAVTVRNRKAQCMKQLTMEVKQYAARLGYDL
;
A
#
# COMPACT_ATOMS: atom_id res chain seq x y z
N MET A 1 24.73 -20.39 -32.83
CA MET A 1 24.44 -19.07 -33.41
C MET A 1 22.99 -19.11 -33.85
N ASP A 2 22.06 -18.36 -33.28
CA ASP A 2 22.18 -17.05 -32.62
C ASP A 2 21.47 -17.03 -31.26
N GLN A 3 22.14 -16.38 -30.29
CA GLN A 3 21.55 -15.96 -29.03
C GLN A 3 20.95 -14.56 -29.25
N ILE A 4 19.71 -14.34 -28.84
CA ILE A 4 19.31 -13.19 -28.01
C ILE A 4 18.12 -13.69 -27.16
N SER A 5 18.41 -14.18 -25.96
CA SER A 5 17.40 -14.22 -24.89
C SER A 5 17.12 -12.78 -24.50
N SER A 6 15.87 -12.35 -24.60
CA SER A 6 15.41 -11.03 -24.15
C SER A 6 15.92 -10.76 -22.73
N ILE A 7 16.84 -9.82 -22.59
CA ILE A 7 17.19 -9.26 -21.29
C ILE A 7 16.04 -8.31 -20.95
N GLU A 8 15.06 -8.79 -20.21
CA GLU A 8 14.13 -7.90 -19.51
C GLU A 8 14.93 -7.22 -18.39
N ASN A 9 14.98 -5.89 -18.43
CA ASN A 9 15.66 -5.10 -17.42
C ASN A 9 14.75 -5.08 -16.18
N THR A 10 15.05 -5.92 -15.18
CA THR A 10 14.20 -6.18 -14.01
C THR A 10 14.32 -5.12 -12.90
N ASP A 11 14.84 -3.93 -13.20
CA ASP A 11 15.08 -2.87 -12.22
C ASP A 11 13.81 -2.06 -11.85
N ASN A 12 12.62 -2.64 -12.02
CA ASN A 12 11.38 -2.03 -11.54
C ASN A 12 11.15 -2.43 -10.07
N PRO A 13 11.37 -1.52 -9.09
CA PRO A 13 11.18 -1.85 -7.67
C PRO A 13 9.71 -2.17 -7.32
N TYR A 14 8.76 -1.85 -8.21
CA TYR A 14 7.35 -2.21 -8.01
C TYR A 14 7.02 -3.66 -8.42
N GLU A 15 7.93 -4.35 -9.09
CA GLU A 15 7.81 -5.76 -9.46
C GLU A 15 8.70 -6.67 -8.61
N ASP A 16 9.46 -6.09 -7.69
CA ASP A 16 10.31 -6.80 -6.77
C ASP A 16 9.46 -7.59 -5.74
N PRO A 17 9.52 -8.95 -5.75
CA PRO A 17 8.73 -9.76 -4.85
C PRO A 17 8.97 -9.45 -3.37
N GLU A 18 10.19 -9.08 -2.97
CA GLU A 18 10.52 -8.79 -1.57
C GLU A 18 9.89 -7.47 -1.12
N LEU A 19 9.85 -6.46 -2.01
CA LEU A 19 9.15 -5.20 -1.73
C LEU A 19 7.63 -5.37 -1.71
N ILE A 20 7.09 -6.23 -2.58
CA ILE A 20 5.67 -6.61 -2.55
C ILE A 20 5.32 -7.29 -1.22
N ASP A 21 6.15 -8.22 -0.77
CA ASP A 21 5.96 -8.89 0.53
C ASP A 21 6.10 -7.92 1.71
N ALA A 22 7.05 -6.98 1.65
CA ALA A 22 7.19 -5.91 2.64
C ALA A 22 5.92 -5.03 2.71
N LEU A 23 5.32 -4.69 1.56
CA LEU A 23 4.06 -3.97 1.51
C LEU A 23 2.90 -4.78 2.10
N ASN A 24 2.78 -6.06 1.74
CA ASN A 24 1.74 -6.94 2.27
C ASN A 24 1.85 -7.07 3.80
N LEU A 25 3.07 -7.24 4.31
CA LEU A 25 3.34 -7.31 5.74
C LEU A 25 3.01 -5.99 6.44
N ALA A 26 3.36 -4.85 5.84
CA ALA A 26 3.02 -3.53 6.36
C ALA A 26 1.50 -3.32 6.44
N ILE A 27 0.75 -3.71 5.41
CA ILE A 27 -0.72 -3.64 5.42
C ILE A 27 -1.32 -4.52 6.52
N SER A 28 -0.74 -5.70 6.76
CA SER A 28 -1.24 -6.63 7.78
C SER A 28 -1.10 -6.11 9.22
N HIS A 29 -0.15 -5.20 9.47
CA HIS A 29 0.08 -4.56 10.77
C HIS A 29 -0.68 -3.25 10.97
N LEU A 30 -1.35 -2.73 9.94
CA LEU A 30 -2.20 -1.56 10.11
C LEU A 30 -3.40 -1.89 11.00
N PRO A 31 -3.88 -0.94 11.82
CA PRO A 31 -5.18 -1.06 12.46
C PRO A 31 -6.25 -1.42 11.42
N GLU A 32 -7.19 -2.30 11.78
CA GLU A 32 -8.18 -2.87 10.85
C GLU A 32 -8.87 -1.80 9.98
N LYS A 33 -9.39 -0.74 10.62
CA LYS A 33 -10.04 0.37 9.90
C LYS A 33 -9.10 1.09 8.92
N CYS A 34 -7.81 1.19 9.24
CA CYS A 34 -6.83 1.74 8.32
C CYS A 34 -6.61 0.84 7.12
N ALA A 35 -6.40 -0.47 7.33
CA ALA A 35 -6.27 -1.43 6.24
C ALA A 35 -7.50 -1.43 5.31
N MET A 36 -8.71 -1.35 5.88
CA MET A 36 -9.95 -1.23 5.11
C MET A 36 -10.02 0.05 4.30
N ILE A 37 -9.70 1.21 4.88
CA ILE A 37 -9.70 2.49 4.16
C ILE A 37 -8.72 2.46 2.97
N ILE A 38 -7.53 1.88 3.16
CA ILE A 38 -6.54 1.74 2.08
C ILE A 38 -7.06 0.83 0.98
N ARG A 39 -7.59 -0.36 1.33
CA ARG A 39 -8.16 -1.31 0.36
C ARG A 39 -9.31 -0.71 -0.43
N PHE A 40 -10.32 -0.18 0.26
CA PHE A 40 -11.50 0.39 -0.39
C PHE A 40 -11.15 1.56 -1.31
N PHE A 41 -10.18 2.40 -0.94
CA PHE A 41 -9.82 3.55 -1.76
C PHE A 41 -8.92 3.19 -2.94
N TYR A 42 -7.83 2.44 -2.70
CA TYR A 42 -6.79 2.23 -3.73
C TYR A 42 -7.00 0.97 -4.58
N TYR A 43 -7.73 -0.03 -4.07
CA TYR A 43 -7.97 -1.30 -4.77
C TYR A 43 -9.37 -1.32 -5.36
N ASP A 44 -10.37 -0.91 -4.56
CA ASP A 44 -11.78 -0.95 -4.99
C ASP A 44 -12.28 0.38 -5.60
N ASN A 45 -11.42 1.41 -5.65
CA ASN A 45 -11.75 2.75 -6.17
C ASN A 45 -13.04 3.38 -5.58
N MET A 46 -13.37 3.06 -4.32
CA MET A 46 -14.55 3.61 -3.66
C MET A 46 -14.40 5.10 -3.33
N SER A 47 -15.51 5.84 -3.42
CA SER A 47 -15.55 7.24 -2.98
C SER A 47 -15.47 7.37 -1.46
N MET A 48 -15.03 8.54 -0.97
CA MET A 48 -14.97 8.81 0.47
C MET A 48 -16.33 8.70 1.15
N ASP A 49 -17.40 9.10 0.47
CA ASP A 49 -18.77 8.98 0.96
C ASP A 49 -19.19 7.51 1.13
N THR A 50 -18.89 6.67 0.12
CA THR A 50 -19.18 5.23 0.18
C THR A 50 -18.42 4.57 1.34
N ILE A 51 -17.13 4.89 1.49
CA ILE A 51 -16.31 4.38 2.59
C ILE A 51 -16.82 4.89 3.94
N ALA A 52 -17.31 6.13 4.02
CA ALA A 52 -17.87 6.68 5.25
C ALA A 52 -19.11 5.90 5.68
N THR A 53 -20.02 5.61 4.75
CA THR A 53 -21.21 4.79 5.00
C THR A 53 -20.82 3.37 5.45
N LEU A 54 -19.90 2.70 4.74
CA LEU A 54 -19.49 1.33 5.05
C LEU A 54 -18.80 1.19 6.42
N LEU A 55 -18.03 2.20 6.83
CA LEU A 55 -17.24 2.17 8.07
C LEU A 55 -17.92 2.89 9.25
N GLY A 56 -19.12 3.43 9.04
CA GLY A 56 -19.90 4.14 10.07
C GLY A 56 -19.31 5.50 10.46
N TYR A 57 -18.68 6.22 9.52
CA TYR A 57 -18.24 7.60 9.73
C TYR A 57 -19.32 8.60 9.33
N ASN A 58 -19.45 9.68 10.11
CA ASN A 58 -20.48 10.70 9.89
C ASN A 58 -20.26 11.56 8.63
N ALA A 59 -19.03 11.61 8.10
CA ALA A 59 -18.70 12.46 6.96
C ALA A 59 -17.50 11.93 6.16
N ALA A 60 -17.55 12.14 4.84
CA ALA A 60 -16.44 11.86 3.92
C ALA A 60 -15.13 12.56 4.30
N VAL A 61 -15.20 13.74 4.93
CA VAL A 61 -14.01 14.47 5.41
C VAL A 61 -13.27 13.68 6.49
N THR A 62 -14.00 12.97 7.36
CA THR A 62 -13.38 12.10 8.38
C THR A 62 -12.59 10.97 7.72
N VAL A 63 -13.16 10.33 6.69
CA VAL A 63 -12.47 9.28 5.93
C VAL A 63 -11.23 9.82 5.24
N ARG A 64 -11.32 10.99 4.59
CA ARG A 64 -10.18 11.63 3.92
C ARG A 64 -9.02 11.87 4.91
N ASN A 65 -9.32 12.40 6.08
CA ASN A 65 -8.33 12.67 7.12
C ASN A 65 -7.74 11.36 7.67
N ARG A 66 -8.57 10.34 7.92
CA ARG A 66 -8.11 9.03 8.35
C ARG A 66 -7.25 8.35 7.29
N LYS A 67 -7.62 8.40 6.00
CA LYS A 67 -6.79 7.88 4.91
C LYS A 67 -5.41 8.50 4.89
N ALA A 68 -5.30 9.83 5.06
CA ALA A 68 -4.01 10.50 5.12
C ALA A 68 -3.16 10.00 6.31
N GLN A 69 -3.78 9.78 7.47
CA GLN A 69 -3.09 9.22 8.65
C GLN A 69 -2.66 7.76 8.42
N CYS A 70 -3.57 6.94 7.90
CA CYS A 70 -3.30 5.53 7.60
C CYS A 70 -2.19 5.36 6.55
N MET A 71 -2.16 6.23 5.53
CA MET A 71 -1.07 6.25 4.54
C MET A 71 0.26 6.60 5.17
N LYS A 72 0.32 7.59 6.08
CA LYS A 72 1.56 7.91 6.80
C LYS A 72 2.07 6.71 7.60
N GLN A 73 1.17 6.02 8.30
CA GLN A 73 1.52 4.82 9.05
C GLN A 73 2.00 3.69 8.12
N LEU A 74 1.29 3.44 7.01
CA LEU A 74 1.68 2.44 6.03
C LEU A 74 3.08 2.72 5.47
N THR A 75 3.36 3.97 5.08
CA THR A 75 4.67 4.37 4.57
C THR A 75 5.79 4.15 5.60
N MET A 76 5.54 4.42 6.89
CA MET A 76 6.51 4.13 7.95
C MET A 76 6.80 2.63 8.07
N GLU A 77 5.75 1.80 8.09
CA GLU A 77 5.88 0.35 8.18
C GLU A 77 6.63 -0.21 6.96
N VAL A 78 6.26 0.19 5.74
CA VAL A 78 6.94 -0.23 4.50
C VAL A 78 8.41 0.13 4.53
N LYS A 79 8.77 1.37 4.89
CA LYS A 79 10.18 1.79 5.03
C LYS A 79 10.93 0.92 6.02
N GLN A 80 10.31 0.55 7.14
CA GLN A 80 10.94 -0.30 8.15
C GLN A 80 11.20 -1.72 7.63
N TYR A 81 10.26 -2.31 6.88
CA TYR A 81 10.48 -3.64 6.29
C TYR A 81 11.48 -3.59 5.13
N ALA A 82 11.37 -2.60 4.24
CA ALA A 82 12.27 -2.44 3.11
C ALA A 82 13.72 -2.18 3.55
N ALA A 83 13.94 -1.39 4.60
CA ALA A 83 15.28 -1.17 5.17
C ALA A 83 15.93 -2.46 5.69
N ARG A 84 15.14 -3.43 6.19
CA ARG A 84 15.66 -4.75 6.63
C ARG A 84 16.08 -5.63 5.46
N LEU A 85 15.53 -5.38 4.27
CA LEU A 85 15.87 -6.05 3.02
C LEU A 85 17.02 -5.34 2.28
N GLY A 86 17.49 -4.20 2.79
CA GLY A 86 18.61 -3.44 2.21
C GLY A 86 18.21 -2.32 1.25
N TYR A 87 16.92 -2.01 1.13
CA TYR A 87 16.43 -0.87 0.33
C TYR A 87 16.47 0.43 1.13
N ASP A 88 16.74 1.54 0.45
CA ASP A 88 16.66 2.90 0.99
C ASP A 88 15.51 3.65 0.29
N LEU A 89 14.36 3.76 0.97
CA LEU A 89 13.09 4.33 0.48
C LEU A 89 12.67 5.59 1.27
#